data_AF-A0A372EG20-F1
#
_entry.id   AF-A0A372EG20-F1
#
_cell.length_a   1.000
_cell.length_b   1.000
_cell.length_c   1.000
_cell.angle_alpha   90.00
_cell.angle_beta   90.00
_cell.angle_gamma   90.00
#
_symmetry.space_group_name_H-M   'P 1'
#
loop_
_entity.id
_entity.type
_entity.pdbx_description
1 polymer ?
#
loop_
_entity_poly.entity_id
_entity_poly.type
_entity_poly.pdbx_seq_one_letter_code
_entity_poly.pdbx_strand_id
1 'polypeptide(L)'
;MFLFLAACFLGDCCPMHEVLPELIALRDEFAPGWSHEELLSSTTSALSRARACAAGQTVEFDGMKVSPKYRWRNSTLLERLAITPDEERQMQTIISKAEATRRNTERQRSARRAQGMQPREQYLENAAQQRQAAQQLRADGLSNTQISQALGISLASAKRYTQKSTGA
;
A
#
# COMPACT_ATOMS: atom_id res chain seq x y z
N MET A 1 -15.39 22.45 0.65
CA MET A 1 -15.05 21.11 0.08
C MET A 1 -14.96 20.03 1.15
N PHE A 2 -14.30 20.27 2.29
CA PHE A 2 -14.18 19.32 3.40
C PHE A 2 -15.53 18.81 3.95
N LEU A 3 -16.46 19.71 4.26
CA LEU A 3 -17.78 19.36 4.83
C LEU A 3 -18.62 18.46 3.92
N PHE A 4 -18.43 18.52 2.60
CA PHE A 4 -19.07 17.60 1.66
C PHE A 4 -18.56 16.17 1.81
N LEU A 5 -17.23 16.00 1.97
CA LEU A 5 -16.64 14.69 2.24
C LEU A 5 -17.08 14.18 3.62
N ALA A 6 -17.10 15.04 4.63
CA ALA A 6 -17.62 14.71 5.95
C ALA A 6 -19.07 14.20 5.88
N ALA A 7 -19.95 14.90 5.16
CA ALA A 7 -21.33 14.46 4.97
C ALA A 7 -21.44 13.09 4.28
N CYS A 8 -20.55 12.79 3.32
CA CYS A 8 -20.49 11.46 2.70
C CYS A 8 -20.12 10.38 3.73
N PHE A 9 -19.06 10.60 4.51
CA PHE A 9 -18.56 9.62 5.48
C PHE A 9 -19.48 9.44 6.68
N LEU A 10 -20.06 10.52 7.22
CA LEU A 10 -21.07 10.45 8.27
C LEU A 10 -22.30 9.66 7.80
N GLY A 11 -22.73 9.84 6.56
CA GLY A 11 -23.80 9.03 5.96
C GLY A 11 -23.45 7.53 5.84
N ASP A 12 -22.17 7.15 5.93
CA ASP A 12 -21.71 5.77 5.92
C ASP A 12 -21.57 5.15 7.31
N CYS A 13 -21.16 5.91 8.32
CA CYS A 13 -20.87 5.38 9.66
C CYS A 13 -21.91 5.73 10.73
N CYS A 14 -22.81 6.68 10.48
CA CYS A 14 -23.78 7.16 11.47
C CYS A 14 -25.24 6.85 11.06
N PRO A 15 -26.14 6.64 12.03
CA PRO A 15 -27.58 6.68 11.78
C PRO A 15 -28.01 8.03 11.17
N MET A 16 -28.96 8.01 10.25
CA MET A 16 -29.36 9.21 9.50
C MET A 16 -29.82 10.41 10.34
N HIS A 17 -30.36 10.16 11.53
CA HIS A 17 -30.81 11.23 12.43
C HIS A 17 -29.64 11.95 13.14
N GLU A 18 -28.47 11.33 13.21
CA GLU A 18 -27.25 11.89 13.81
C GLU A 18 -26.40 12.66 12.79
N VAL A 19 -26.54 12.36 11.49
CA VAL A 19 -25.68 12.93 10.44
C VAL A 19 -25.68 14.46 10.42
N LEU A 20 -26.85 15.12 10.55
CA LEU A 20 -26.92 16.58 10.50
C LEU A 20 -26.34 17.25 11.77
N PRO A 21 -26.69 16.80 13.01
CA PRO A 21 -26.02 17.28 14.22
C PRO A 21 -24.49 17.17 14.17
N GLU A 22 -23.96 16.02 13.75
CA GLU A 22 -22.51 15.81 13.62
C GLU A 22 -21.89 16.74 12.57
N LEU A 23 -22.58 16.94 11.44
CA LEU A 23 -22.12 17.82 10.39
C LEU A 23 -22.14 19.31 10.81
N ILE A 24 -23.10 19.71 11.65
CA ILE A 24 -23.17 21.04 12.28
C ILE A 24 -21.96 21.25 13.19
N ALA A 25 -21.63 20.26 14.03
CA ALA A 25 -20.47 20.31 14.91
C ALA A 25 -19.15 20.43 14.13
N LEU A 26 -18.98 19.63 13.07
CA LEU A 26 -17.81 19.73 12.19
C LEU A 26 -17.73 21.08 11.47
N ARG A 27 -18.87 21.66 11.10
CA ARG A 27 -18.89 23.01 10.53
C ARG A 27 -18.47 24.05 11.56
N ASP A 28 -18.90 23.93 12.81
CA ASP A 28 -18.48 24.87 13.87
C ASP A 28 -16.98 24.76 14.17
N GLU A 29 -16.40 23.56 14.07
CA GLU A 29 -14.97 23.33 14.26
C GLU A 29 -14.11 23.80 13.06
N PHE A 30 -14.47 23.38 11.86
CA PHE A 30 -13.62 23.54 10.66
C PHE A 30 -14.01 24.71 9.76
N ALA A 31 -15.21 25.26 9.93
CA ALA A 31 -15.73 26.38 9.13
C ALA A 31 -16.67 27.28 9.96
N PRO A 32 -16.22 27.85 11.10
CA PRO A 32 -17.09 28.61 12.01
C PRO A 32 -17.74 29.84 11.37
N GLY A 33 -17.19 30.35 10.26
CA GLY A 33 -17.77 31.46 9.50
C GLY A 33 -18.93 31.05 8.58
N TRP A 34 -19.21 29.76 8.41
CA TRP A 34 -20.27 29.29 7.54
C TRP A 34 -21.63 29.28 8.25
N SER A 35 -22.62 29.84 7.57
CA SER A 35 -24.02 29.75 7.94
C SER A 35 -24.56 28.32 7.79
N HIS A 36 -25.70 28.07 8.42
CA HIS A 36 -26.42 26.81 8.25
C HIS A 36 -26.86 26.58 6.78
N GLU A 37 -27.20 27.65 6.07
CA GLU A 37 -27.59 27.57 4.66
C GLU A 37 -26.43 27.16 3.76
N GLU A 38 -25.24 27.71 3.97
CA GLU A 38 -24.02 27.31 3.25
C GLU A 38 -23.64 25.85 3.52
N LEU A 39 -23.80 25.40 4.77
CA LEU A 39 -23.62 24.00 5.13
C LEU A 39 -24.57 23.10 4.33
N LEU A 40 -25.87 23.41 4.35
CA LEU A 40 -26.86 22.60 3.64
C LEU A 40 -26.62 22.65 2.13
N SER A 41 -26.45 23.83 1.54
CA SER A 41 -26.21 24.01 0.10
C SER A 41 -25.04 23.16 -0.39
N SER A 42 -23.94 23.13 0.37
CA SER A 42 -22.74 22.38 0.02
C SER A 42 -22.81 20.87 0.28
N THR A 43 -23.79 20.39 1.06
CA THR A 43 -23.87 18.97 1.49
C THR A 43 -25.17 18.27 1.11
N THR A 44 -26.17 18.98 0.60
CA THR A 44 -27.52 18.48 0.30
C THR A 44 -27.49 17.23 -0.58
N SER A 45 -26.62 17.18 -1.59
CA SER A 45 -26.53 16.01 -2.48
C SER A 45 -26.02 14.76 -1.77
N ALA A 46 -25.06 14.89 -0.84
CA ALA A 46 -24.58 13.78 -0.02
C ALA A 46 -25.66 13.32 0.98
N LEU A 47 -26.31 14.27 1.67
CA LEU A 47 -27.39 14.00 2.62
C LEU A 47 -28.59 13.32 1.96
N SER A 48 -29.00 13.78 0.78
CA SER A 48 -30.09 13.18 0.01
C SER A 48 -29.80 11.72 -0.36
N ARG A 49 -28.59 11.42 -0.82
CA ARG A 49 -28.16 10.05 -1.14
C ARG A 49 -28.07 9.16 0.10
N ALA A 50 -27.60 9.71 1.23
CA ALA A 50 -27.57 8.99 2.48
C ALA A 50 -28.99 8.64 2.97
N ARG A 51 -29.94 9.58 2.88
CA ARG A 51 -31.38 9.35 3.17
C ARG A 51 -31.97 8.29 2.25
N ALA A 52 -31.72 8.38 0.94
CA ALA A 52 -32.18 7.38 -0.03
C ALA A 52 -31.67 5.97 0.34
N CYS A 53 -30.39 5.85 0.70
CA CYS A 53 -29.83 4.58 1.12
C CYS A 53 -30.48 4.05 2.41
N ALA A 54 -30.72 4.92 3.39
CA ALA A 54 -31.37 4.53 4.64
C ALA A 54 -32.84 4.13 4.45
N ALA A 55 -33.50 4.68 3.44
CA ALA A 55 -34.82 4.27 2.99
C ALA A 55 -34.81 2.96 2.16
N GLY A 56 -33.66 2.29 2.03
CA GLY A 56 -33.52 1.05 1.26
C GLY A 56 -33.51 1.23 -0.26
N GLN A 57 -33.37 2.46 -0.75
CA GLN A 57 -33.34 2.73 -2.19
C GLN A 57 -31.99 2.33 -2.80
N THR A 58 -32.03 1.96 -4.08
CA THR A 58 -30.85 1.62 -4.88
C THR A 58 -30.87 2.38 -6.19
N VAL A 59 -29.69 2.64 -6.75
CA VAL A 59 -29.54 3.22 -8.09
C VAL A 59 -28.95 2.19 -9.04
N GLU A 60 -29.27 2.29 -10.33
CA GLU A 60 -28.66 1.47 -11.36
C GLU A 60 -27.33 2.08 -11.81
N PHE A 61 -26.28 1.27 -11.79
CA PHE A 61 -24.95 1.64 -12.26
C PHE A 61 -24.31 0.42 -12.93
N ASP A 62 -23.95 0.57 -14.21
CA ASP A 62 -23.34 -0.50 -15.01
C ASP A 62 -24.17 -1.82 -15.00
N GLY A 63 -25.49 -1.68 -15.13
CA GLY A 63 -26.45 -2.80 -15.09
C GLY A 63 -26.66 -3.44 -13.70
N MET A 64 -26.08 -2.86 -12.65
CA MET A 64 -26.20 -3.38 -11.28
C MET A 64 -26.93 -2.41 -10.36
N LYS A 65 -27.75 -2.94 -9.44
CA LYS A 65 -28.35 -2.15 -8.36
C LYS A 65 -27.31 -1.93 -7.26
N VAL A 66 -26.93 -0.68 -7.04
CA VAL A 66 -25.92 -0.28 -6.06
C VAL A 66 -26.47 0.75 -5.08
N SER A 67 -25.74 0.97 -3.98
CA SER A 67 -26.06 2.03 -3.03
C SER A 67 -26.05 3.40 -3.71
N PRO A 68 -27.00 4.30 -3.40
CA PRO A 68 -27.03 5.67 -3.93
C PRO A 68 -25.90 6.55 -3.40
N LYS A 69 -25.20 6.13 -2.33
CA LYS A 69 -24.14 6.90 -1.69
C LYS A 69 -22.94 7.10 -2.61
N TYR A 70 -22.16 8.15 -2.35
CA TYR A 70 -20.91 8.39 -3.07
C TYR A 70 -19.87 7.34 -2.74
N ARG A 71 -19.18 6.83 -3.77
CA ARG A 71 -18.06 5.91 -3.62
C ARG A 71 -16.78 6.61 -4.07
N TRP A 72 -15.87 6.82 -3.13
CA TRP A 72 -14.63 7.53 -3.37
C TRP A 72 -13.48 6.59 -3.71
N ARG A 73 -12.65 6.99 -4.67
CA ARG A 73 -11.34 6.35 -4.88
C ARG A 73 -10.34 6.96 -3.92
N ASN A 74 -9.46 6.16 -3.34
CA ASN A 74 -8.39 6.66 -2.47
C ASN A 74 -7.55 7.75 -3.15
N SER A 75 -7.24 7.60 -4.44
CA SER A 75 -6.51 8.63 -5.20
C SER A 75 -7.23 10.00 -5.18
N THR A 76 -8.55 10.00 -5.33
CA THR A 76 -9.35 11.23 -5.30
C THR A 76 -9.42 11.82 -3.90
N LEU A 77 -9.46 10.97 -2.85
CA LEU A 77 -9.44 11.45 -1.47
C LEU A 77 -8.09 12.06 -1.10
N LEU A 78 -6.98 11.42 -1.48
CA LEU A 78 -5.63 11.93 -1.27
C LEU A 78 -5.46 13.32 -1.89
N GLU A 79 -5.91 13.49 -3.14
CA GLU A 79 -5.88 14.77 -3.84
C GLU A 79 -6.76 15.83 -3.16
N ARG A 80 -8.03 15.49 -2.88
CA ARG A 80 -9.00 16.45 -2.31
C ARG A 80 -8.66 16.89 -0.89
N LEU A 81 -8.07 16.00 -0.10
CA LEU A 81 -7.65 16.28 1.26
C LEU A 81 -6.21 16.80 1.33
N ALA A 82 -5.54 16.95 0.17
CA ALA A 82 -4.13 17.33 0.07
C ALA A 82 -3.21 16.53 0.99
N ILE A 83 -3.48 15.22 1.13
CA ILE A 83 -2.74 14.33 2.02
C ILE A 83 -1.32 14.19 1.50
N THR A 84 -0.36 14.50 2.36
CA THR A 84 1.06 14.37 2.07
C THR A 84 1.52 12.91 2.19
N PRO A 85 2.64 12.52 1.53
CA PRO A 85 3.19 11.18 1.68
C PRO A 85 3.55 10.81 3.13
N ASP A 86 3.88 11.78 3.97
CA ASP A 86 4.23 11.54 5.38
C ASP A 86 2.98 11.32 6.24
N GLU A 87 1.90 12.08 6.03
CA GLU A 87 0.60 11.82 6.64
C GLU A 87 0.05 10.47 6.19
N GLU A 88 0.10 10.18 4.90
CA GLU A 88 -0.36 8.91 4.32
C GLU A 88 0.28 7.68 4.99
N ARG A 89 1.57 7.77 5.37
CA ARG A 89 2.27 6.69 6.08
C ARG A 89 1.70 6.40 7.46
N GLN A 90 1.06 7.37 8.10
CA GLN A 90 0.40 7.22 9.39
C GLN A 90 -1.07 6.73 9.25
N MET A 91 -1.66 6.84 8.05
CA MET A 91 -3.04 6.45 7.79
C MET A 91 -3.21 4.94 7.61
N GLN A 92 -4.40 4.43 7.89
CA GLN A 92 -4.73 3.01 7.70
C GLN A 92 -5.44 2.73 6.38
N THR A 93 -6.45 3.55 6.04
CA THR A 93 -7.43 3.23 4.98
C THR A 93 -7.23 4.06 3.71
N ILE A 94 -7.03 5.37 3.84
CA ILE A 94 -6.84 6.27 2.70
C ILE A 94 -5.37 6.26 2.30
N ILE A 95 -4.98 5.17 1.63
CA ILE A 95 -3.62 4.96 1.13
C ILE A 95 -3.62 4.74 -0.38
N SER A 96 -2.57 5.20 -1.03
CA SER A 96 -2.26 4.98 -2.42
C SER A 96 -1.83 3.55 -2.67
N LYS A 97 -1.81 3.16 -3.95
CA LYS A 97 -1.28 1.86 -4.38
C LYS A 97 0.22 1.74 -4.07
N ALA A 98 0.97 2.85 -4.14
CA ALA A 98 2.39 2.87 -3.85
C ALA A 98 2.65 2.56 -2.38
N GLU A 99 1.92 3.22 -1.47
CA GLU A 99 2.03 3.00 -0.03
C GLU A 99 1.58 1.58 0.36
N ALA A 100 0.48 1.09 -0.21
CA ALA A 100 0.05 -0.29 -0.01
C ALA A 100 1.13 -1.31 -0.44
N THR A 101 1.79 -1.06 -1.57
CA THR A 101 2.87 -1.90 -2.10
C THR A 101 4.11 -1.85 -1.19
N ARG A 102 4.47 -0.67 -0.68
CA ARG A 102 5.55 -0.50 0.30
C ARG A 102 5.30 -1.35 1.54
N ARG A 103 4.11 -1.23 2.16
CA ARG A 103 3.73 -2.01 3.36
C ARG A 103 3.72 -3.51 3.10
N ASN A 104 3.25 -3.94 1.92
CA ASN A 104 3.27 -5.35 1.56
C ASN A 104 4.70 -5.87 1.41
N THR A 105 5.57 -5.10 0.75
CA THR A 105 6.98 -5.44 0.58
C THR A 105 7.69 -5.57 1.93
N GLU A 106 7.44 -4.64 2.85
CA GLU A 106 8.00 -4.68 4.20
C GLU A 106 7.51 -5.88 5.00
N ARG A 107 6.19 -6.15 4.98
CA ARG A 107 5.59 -7.35 5.59
C ARG A 107 6.18 -8.65 5.04
N GLN A 108 6.39 -8.73 3.74
CA GLN A 108 7.02 -9.90 3.13
C GLN A 108 8.49 -10.03 3.54
N ARG A 109 9.24 -8.92 3.60
CA ARG A 109 10.63 -8.93 4.07
C ARG A 109 10.72 -9.39 5.51
N SER A 110 9.85 -8.90 6.41
CA SER A 110 9.84 -9.32 7.81
C SER A 110 9.43 -10.80 7.96
N ALA A 111 8.41 -11.25 7.24
CA ALA A 111 7.99 -12.65 7.24
C ALA A 111 9.13 -13.60 6.78
N ARG A 112 9.85 -13.24 5.71
CA ARG A 112 11.01 -14.00 5.23
C ARG A 112 12.13 -14.07 6.27
N ARG A 113 12.43 -12.95 6.94
CA ARG A 113 13.42 -12.90 8.03
C ARG A 113 13.02 -13.77 9.21
N ALA A 114 11.73 -13.76 9.59
CA ALA A 114 11.21 -14.60 10.67
C ALA A 114 11.31 -16.10 10.35
N GLN A 115 11.22 -16.47 9.06
CA GLN A 115 11.44 -17.84 8.58
C GLN A 115 12.93 -18.23 8.47
N GLY A 116 13.85 -17.38 8.95
CA GLY A 116 15.29 -17.64 8.92
C GLY A 116 15.95 -17.43 7.56
N MET A 117 15.25 -16.87 6.57
CA MET A 117 15.90 -16.52 5.30
C MET A 117 16.90 -15.39 5.51
N GLN A 118 18.13 -15.66 5.10
CA GLN A 118 19.24 -14.72 5.18
C GLN A 118 18.93 -13.45 4.37
N PRO A 119 19.32 -12.26 4.86
CA PRO A 119 19.33 -11.03 4.08
C PRO A 119 20.01 -11.23 2.73
N ARG A 120 19.50 -10.55 1.70
CA ARG A 120 20.08 -10.60 0.35
C ARG A 120 21.57 -10.22 0.35
N GLU A 121 21.96 -9.26 1.17
CA GLU A 121 23.35 -8.83 1.34
C GLU A 121 24.23 -9.98 1.82
N GLN A 122 23.84 -10.66 2.91
CA GLN A 122 24.57 -11.83 3.42
C GLN A 122 24.61 -12.97 2.39
N TYR A 123 23.52 -13.20 1.65
CA TYR A 123 23.54 -14.17 0.55
C TYR A 123 24.53 -13.78 -0.56
N LEU A 124 24.60 -12.50 -0.93
CA LEU A 124 25.53 -12.01 -1.95
C LEU A 124 26.98 -12.04 -1.48
N GLU A 125 27.25 -11.71 -0.21
CA GLU A 125 28.56 -11.81 0.41
C GLU A 125 29.04 -13.26 0.46
N ASN A 126 28.20 -14.18 0.93
CA ASN A 126 28.51 -15.62 0.95
C ASN A 126 28.78 -16.13 -0.48
N ALA A 127 27.97 -15.71 -1.45
CA ALA A 127 28.19 -16.08 -2.84
C ALA A 127 29.48 -15.49 -3.43
N ALA A 128 29.86 -14.27 -3.03
CA ALA A 128 31.11 -13.62 -3.46
C ALA A 128 32.33 -14.30 -2.85
N GLN A 129 32.29 -14.63 -1.55
CA GLN A 129 33.34 -15.37 -0.85
C GLN A 129 33.52 -16.76 -1.47
N GLN A 130 32.43 -17.50 -1.71
CA GLN A 130 32.51 -18.80 -2.38
C GLN A 130 33.04 -18.69 -3.81
N ARG A 131 32.73 -17.60 -4.51
CA ARG A 131 33.27 -17.35 -5.85
C ARG A 131 34.78 -17.10 -5.81
N GLN A 132 35.26 -16.27 -4.89
CA GLN A 132 36.70 -15.99 -4.72
C GLN A 132 37.45 -17.27 -4.36
N ALA A 133 36.95 -18.06 -3.40
CA ALA A 133 37.55 -19.33 -3.02
C ALA A 133 37.59 -20.32 -4.20
N ALA A 134 36.51 -20.42 -4.98
CA ALA A 134 36.47 -21.26 -6.18
C ALA A 134 37.48 -20.82 -7.25
N GLN A 135 37.68 -19.51 -7.42
CA GLN A 135 38.67 -18.96 -8.37
C GLN A 135 40.11 -19.21 -7.91
N GLN A 136 40.39 -19.10 -6.61
CA GLN A 136 41.69 -19.44 -6.03
C GLN A 136 42.03 -20.91 -6.23
N LEU A 137 41.13 -21.83 -5.84
CA LEU A 137 41.32 -23.26 -6.05
C LEU A 137 41.49 -23.62 -7.53
N ARG A 138 40.84 -22.87 -8.43
CA ARG A 138 41.02 -23.04 -9.87
C ARG A 138 42.40 -22.59 -10.35
N ALA A 139 42.94 -21.51 -9.78
CA ALA A 139 44.30 -21.04 -10.04
C ALA A 139 45.35 -22.05 -9.53
N ASP A 140 45.07 -22.71 -8.41
CA ASP A 140 45.88 -23.80 -7.85
C ASP A 140 45.81 -25.11 -8.67
N GLY A 141 45.07 -25.12 -9.78
CA GLY A 141 45.02 -26.21 -10.74
C GLY A 141 43.92 -27.25 -10.49
N LEU A 142 43.06 -27.08 -9.48
CA LEU A 142 41.99 -28.04 -9.20
C LEU A 142 40.93 -28.05 -10.31
N SER A 143 40.39 -29.24 -10.59
CA SER A 143 39.26 -29.43 -11.49
C SER A 143 37.95 -28.94 -10.86
N ASN A 144 36.96 -28.59 -11.68
CA ASN A 144 35.64 -28.15 -11.18
C ASN A 144 34.95 -29.20 -10.29
N THR A 145 35.23 -30.49 -10.51
CA THR A 145 34.75 -31.58 -9.65
C THR A 145 35.38 -31.51 -8.27
N GLN A 146 36.70 -31.33 -8.18
CA GLN A 146 37.41 -31.18 -6.91
C GLN A 146 37.00 -29.91 -6.17
N ILE A 147 36.81 -28.79 -6.89
CA ILE A 147 36.33 -27.52 -6.31
C ILE A 147 34.92 -27.69 -5.72
N SER A 148 34.03 -28.41 -6.43
CA SER A 148 32.67 -28.66 -5.94
C SER A 148 32.68 -29.46 -4.63
N GLN A 149 33.56 -30.44 -4.52
CA GLN A 149 33.75 -31.25 -3.31
C GLN A 149 34.37 -30.43 -2.17
N ALA A 150 35.41 -29.65 -2.47
CA ALA A 150 36.13 -28.84 -1.49
C ALA A 150 35.26 -27.73 -0.85
N LEU A 151 34.37 -27.13 -1.64
CA LEU A 151 33.49 -26.04 -1.18
C LEU A 151 32.09 -26.52 -0.78
N GLY A 152 31.78 -27.81 -0.95
CA GLY A 152 30.44 -28.36 -0.68
C GLY A 152 29.34 -27.75 -1.56
N ILE A 153 29.68 -27.32 -2.79
CA ILE A 153 28.75 -26.69 -3.73
C ILE A 153 28.43 -27.60 -4.91
N SER A 154 27.35 -27.30 -5.64
CA SER A 154 27.05 -28.04 -6.87
C SER A 154 28.13 -27.86 -7.94
N LEU A 155 28.34 -28.88 -8.77
CA LEU A 155 29.20 -28.83 -9.95
C LEU A 155 28.86 -27.65 -10.89
N ALA A 156 27.57 -27.33 -11.02
CA ALA A 156 27.10 -26.19 -11.82
C ALA A 156 27.53 -24.85 -11.19
N SER A 157 27.42 -24.71 -9.87
CA SER A 157 27.91 -23.53 -9.13
C SER A 157 29.43 -23.38 -9.28
N ALA A 158 30.19 -24.46 -9.12
CA ALA A 158 31.66 -24.45 -9.29
C ALA A 158 32.07 -24.02 -10.70
N LYS A 159 31.40 -24.55 -11.74
CA LYS A 159 31.60 -24.10 -13.14
C LYS A 159 31.28 -22.62 -13.31
N ARG A 160 30.16 -22.14 -12.78
CA ARG A 160 29.73 -20.74 -12.90
C ARG A 160 30.69 -19.77 -12.19
N TYR A 161 31.25 -20.16 -11.05
CA TYR A 161 32.17 -19.31 -10.30
C TYR A 161 33.56 -19.20 -10.93
N THR A 162 34.00 -20.27 -11.60
CA THR A 162 35.30 -20.36 -12.28
C THR A 162 35.31 -19.85 -13.72
N GLN A 163 34.14 -19.67 -14.34
CA GLN A 163 34.03 -19.02 -15.66
C GLN A 163 34.50 -17.56 -15.54
N LYS A 164 35.45 -17.16 -16.42
CA LYS A 164 35.82 -15.76 -16.61
C LYS A 164 34.53 -14.99 -16.95
N SER A 165 34.22 -13.92 -16.20
CA SER A 165 33.15 -13.02 -16.61
C SER A 165 33.55 -12.45 -17.97
N THR A 166 32.85 -12.86 -19.02
CA THR A 166 32.86 -12.13 -20.29
C THR A 166 32.28 -10.75 -19.96
N GLY A 167 33.16 -9.77 -19.81
CA GLY A 167 32.77 -8.39 -19.54
C GLY A 167 31.95 -7.88 -20.71
N ALA A 168 30.79 -7.31 -20.39
CA ALA A 168 30.10 -6.31 -21.17
C ALA A 168 30.27 -4.98 -20.43
#